data_AF-A0A2D6GHB9-F1
#
_entry.id   AF-A0A2D6GHB9-F1
#
_cell.length_a   1.000
_cell.length_b   1.000
_cell.length_c   1.000
_cell.angle_alpha   90.00
_cell.angle_beta   90.00
_cell.angle_gamma   90.00
#
_symmetry.space_group_name_H-M   'P 1'
#
loop_
_entity.id
_entity.type
_entity.pdbx_description
1 polymer ?
#
loop_
_entity_poly.entity_id
_entity_poly.type
_entity_poly.pdbx_seq_one_letter_code
_entity_poly.pdbx_strand_id
1 'polypeptide(L)'
;MFGTTLSKARIVKVGTRASPLALAQTEEAVHPLVRALPEIRFETVTITPDGDRRKSMPLLSMERGMFVKELEAALLTGEIDIAVHSAKDMPAELPKGLVLAAFPERNDPRDVLVDRWSSGFDELPGGARLGTSSPRRAAQIKHLRPDIDVVPVRGNVGTRLERAMEKPYDGVILAAAGVARLGRESEVHHYFSPETFTPDAGQGALAVETRSSDDELHALLVAIDHAPTRTAVTAERAFITAIGGGCKIPVAAYAEFVDGSLRISAMAGLPDGSSLFRVSLDADPSAPEAAGRSIAQALTDSGAAEILSRETPP
;
A
#
# COMPACT_ATOMS: atom_id res chain seq x y z
N MET A 1 -22.50 -37.01 36.67
CA MET A 1 -22.13 -35.58 36.61
C MET A 1 -20.70 -35.47 36.13
N PHE A 2 -20.50 -35.24 34.84
CA PHE A 2 -19.23 -34.75 34.31
C PHE A 2 -19.58 -33.53 33.49
N GLY A 3 -19.43 -32.35 34.09
CA GLY A 3 -19.57 -31.09 33.41
C GLY A 3 -18.39 -30.92 32.46
N THR A 4 -18.65 -31.02 31.17
CA THR A 4 -17.77 -30.48 30.13
C THR A 4 -17.73 -28.97 30.31
N THR A 5 -16.67 -28.48 30.96
CA THR A 5 -16.31 -27.06 30.95
C THR A 5 -16.03 -26.67 29.51
N LEU A 6 -16.97 -25.99 28.86
CA LEU A 6 -16.73 -25.29 27.60
C LEU A 6 -15.53 -24.36 27.83
N SER A 7 -14.37 -24.67 27.24
CA SER A 7 -13.23 -23.76 27.27
C SER A 7 -13.70 -22.45 26.65
N LYS A 8 -13.56 -21.32 27.36
CA LYS A 8 -13.88 -20.00 26.81
C LYS A 8 -13.18 -19.87 25.46
N ALA A 9 -13.94 -19.64 24.39
CA ALA A 9 -13.39 -19.36 23.08
C ALA A 9 -12.35 -18.24 23.22
N ARG A 10 -11.14 -18.44 22.69
CA ARG A 10 -10.10 -17.41 22.70
C ARG A 10 -10.56 -16.28 21.80
N ILE A 11 -10.54 -15.05 22.32
CA ILE A 11 -10.91 -13.85 21.56
C ILE A 11 -9.62 -13.16 21.13
N VAL A 12 -9.49 -12.88 19.83
CA VAL A 12 -8.43 -12.06 19.24
C VAL A 12 -9.03 -10.75 18.77
N LYS A 13 -8.56 -9.63 19.32
CA LYS A 13 -9.03 -8.29 18.96
C LYS A 13 -8.28 -7.76 17.75
N VAL A 14 -9.02 -7.41 16.71
CA VAL A 14 -8.50 -6.97 15.40
C VAL A 14 -8.71 -5.47 15.24
N GLY A 15 -7.66 -4.69 15.43
CA GLY A 15 -7.68 -3.24 15.25
C GLY A 15 -7.80 -2.82 13.79
N THR A 16 -8.66 -1.85 13.55
CA THR A 16 -8.83 -1.25 12.22
C THR A 16 -9.29 0.20 12.30
N ARG A 17 -9.17 0.93 11.19
CA ARG A 17 -9.70 2.29 11.05
C ARG A 17 -11.18 2.25 10.67
N ALA A 18 -11.91 3.31 11.01
CA ALA A 18 -13.34 3.43 10.73
C ALA A 18 -13.72 3.61 9.23
N SER A 19 -12.75 3.74 8.32
CA SER A 19 -13.07 3.97 6.90
C SER A 19 -13.61 2.69 6.24
N PRO A 20 -14.55 2.79 5.28
CA PRO A 20 -15.11 1.61 4.60
C PRO A 20 -14.05 0.67 4.02
N LEU A 21 -12.99 1.22 3.41
CA LEU A 21 -11.90 0.42 2.87
C LEU A 21 -11.14 -0.35 3.97
N ALA A 22 -10.85 0.29 5.10
CA ALA A 22 -10.13 -0.36 6.20
C ALA A 22 -10.95 -1.50 6.82
N LEU A 23 -12.26 -1.33 6.94
CA LEU A 23 -13.18 -2.39 7.36
C LEU A 23 -13.17 -3.57 6.37
N ALA A 24 -13.28 -3.29 5.07
CA ALA A 24 -13.22 -4.32 4.03
C ALA A 24 -11.88 -5.08 4.02
N GLN A 25 -10.76 -4.37 4.25
CA GLN A 25 -9.43 -4.98 4.38
C GLN A 25 -9.33 -5.89 5.61
N THR A 26 -9.94 -5.48 6.70
CA THR A 26 -9.97 -6.25 7.95
C THR A 26 -10.76 -7.53 7.75
N GLU A 27 -11.91 -7.44 7.12
CA GLU A 27 -12.74 -8.58 6.74
C GLU A 27 -12.00 -9.54 5.79
N GLU A 28 -11.32 -9.02 4.76
CA GLU A 28 -10.48 -9.79 3.84
C GLU A 28 -9.38 -10.58 4.56
N ALA A 29 -8.70 -9.98 5.54
CA ALA A 29 -7.64 -10.64 6.31
C ALA A 29 -8.19 -11.63 7.35
N VAL A 30 -9.34 -11.33 7.98
CA VAL A 30 -9.93 -12.14 9.06
C VAL A 30 -10.70 -13.34 8.53
N HIS A 31 -11.35 -13.24 7.36
CA HIS A 31 -12.14 -14.34 6.81
C HIS A 31 -11.36 -15.67 6.66
N PRO A 32 -10.14 -15.69 6.10
CA PRO A 32 -9.34 -16.91 6.05
C PRO A 32 -8.93 -17.42 7.44
N LEU A 33 -8.65 -16.53 8.41
CA LEU A 33 -8.35 -16.92 9.79
C LEU A 33 -9.52 -17.62 10.47
N VAL A 34 -10.74 -17.09 10.33
CA VAL A 34 -11.97 -17.70 10.89
C VAL A 34 -12.19 -19.10 10.31
N ARG A 35 -11.90 -19.30 9.02
CA ARG A 35 -12.01 -20.62 8.38
C ARG A 35 -10.96 -21.60 8.86
N ALA A 36 -9.72 -21.14 9.07
CA ALA A 36 -8.62 -21.97 9.51
C ALA A 36 -8.66 -22.29 11.02
N LEU A 37 -9.26 -21.41 11.83
CA LEU A 37 -9.21 -21.42 13.29
C LEU A 37 -10.63 -21.25 13.89
N PRO A 38 -11.56 -22.19 13.67
CA PRO A 38 -12.98 -22.05 14.05
C PRO A 38 -13.22 -21.94 15.57
N GLU A 39 -12.25 -22.34 16.39
CA GLU A 39 -12.27 -22.23 17.84
C GLU A 39 -11.89 -20.83 18.36
N ILE A 40 -11.36 -19.97 17.49
CA ILE A 40 -10.94 -18.61 17.81
C ILE A 40 -11.98 -17.62 17.32
N ARG A 41 -12.39 -16.72 18.21
CA ARG A 41 -13.27 -15.60 17.88
C ARG A 41 -12.43 -14.37 17.55
N PHE A 42 -12.56 -13.86 16.33
CA PHE A 42 -11.96 -12.59 15.93
C PHE A 42 -12.97 -11.44 16.13
N GLU A 43 -12.59 -10.43 16.92
CA GLU A 43 -13.45 -9.28 17.23
C GLU A 43 -12.83 -7.99 16.68
N THR A 44 -13.51 -7.36 15.73
CA THR A 44 -13.04 -6.11 15.13
C THR A 44 -13.21 -4.93 16.08
N VAL A 45 -12.12 -4.23 16.38
CA VAL A 45 -12.07 -3.02 17.20
C VAL A 45 -11.72 -1.84 16.32
N THR A 46 -12.66 -0.89 16.21
CA THR A 46 -12.43 0.33 15.41
C THR A 46 -11.69 1.38 16.24
N ILE A 47 -10.46 1.71 15.85
CA ILE A 47 -9.67 2.77 16.46
C ILE A 47 -9.93 4.06 15.69
N THR A 48 -10.56 5.02 16.36
CA THR A 48 -10.77 6.35 15.80
C THR A 48 -9.58 7.23 16.13
N PRO A 49 -8.92 7.79 15.12
CA PRO A 49 -7.79 8.66 15.38
C PRO A 49 -8.25 9.98 16.02
N ASP A 50 -7.53 10.47 17.03
CA ASP A 50 -7.87 11.71 17.74
C ASP A 50 -7.99 12.91 16.76
N GLY A 51 -9.18 13.49 16.65
CA GLY A 51 -9.64 14.22 15.46
C GLY A 51 -8.99 15.59 15.22
N ASP A 52 -8.17 16.07 16.15
CA ASP A 52 -7.94 17.50 16.32
C ASP A 52 -6.76 18.10 15.53
N ARG A 53 -5.92 17.28 14.86
CA ARG A 53 -4.74 17.78 14.10
C ARG A 53 -4.78 17.59 12.58
N ARG A 54 -5.78 16.88 12.04
CA ARG A 54 -5.70 16.29 10.68
C ARG A 54 -6.31 17.10 9.54
N LYS A 55 -7.11 18.14 9.82
CA LYS A 55 -7.89 18.83 8.78
C LYS A 55 -7.12 19.90 7.99
N SER A 56 -5.92 20.32 8.42
CA SER A 56 -5.20 21.46 7.82
C SER A 56 -3.90 21.13 7.06
N MET A 57 -3.38 19.89 7.11
CA MET A 57 -2.08 19.58 6.48
C MET A 57 -2.19 19.19 4.99
N PRO A 58 -1.29 19.67 4.10
CA PRO A 58 -1.09 19.14 2.75
C PRO A 58 -0.84 17.61 2.74
N LEU A 59 -1.37 16.86 1.76
CA LEU A 59 -1.07 15.42 1.63
C LEU A 59 0.43 15.18 1.35
N LEU A 60 1.10 16.14 0.70
CA LEU A 60 2.56 16.14 0.52
C LEU A 60 3.34 16.18 1.85
N SER A 61 2.73 16.69 2.92
CA SER A 61 3.32 16.72 4.25
C SER A 61 2.82 15.59 5.16
N MET A 62 2.06 14.63 4.62
CA MET A 62 1.65 13.45 5.36
C MET A 62 2.70 12.35 5.21
N GLU A 63 3.54 12.19 6.23
CA GLU A 63 4.56 11.14 6.29
C GLU A 63 3.96 9.73 6.20
N ARG A 64 4.67 8.82 5.53
CA ARG A 64 4.36 7.37 5.54
C ARG A 64 4.28 6.92 7.00
N GLY A 65 3.19 6.24 7.37
CA GLY A 65 2.91 5.86 8.76
C GLY A 65 2.04 6.83 9.58
N MET A 66 1.58 7.96 9.03
CA MET A 66 0.65 8.84 9.76
C MET A 66 -0.66 8.16 10.18
N PHE A 67 -1.10 7.12 9.46
CA PHE A 67 -2.35 6.42 9.73
C PHE A 67 -2.19 5.13 10.55
N VAL A 68 -0.96 4.80 10.98
CA VAL A 68 -0.69 3.56 11.73
C VAL A 68 -0.47 3.81 13.22
N LYS A 69 -0.04 5.01 13.61
CA LYS A 69 0.38 5.33 14.99
C LYS A 69 -0.65 5.01 16.06
N GLU A 70 -1.94 5.28 15.81
CA GLU A 70 -2.98 4.97 16.79
C GLU A 70 -3.23 3.46 16.94
N LEU A 71 -3.07 2.68 15.87
CA LEU A 71 -3.14 1.22 15.93
C LEU A 71 -1.90 0.64 16.62
N GLU A 72 -0.71 1.14 16.29
CA GLU A 72 0.55 0.75 16.95
C GLU A 72 0.49 1.01 18.47
N ALA A 73 -0.04 2.17 18.88
CA ALA A 73 -0.24 2.48 20.29
C ALA A 73 -1.21 1.49 20.96
N ALA A 74 -2.32 1.15 20.30
CA ALA A 74 -3.30 0.19 20.80
C ALA A 74 -2.74 -1.25 20.88
N LEU A 75 -1.83 -1.64 19.97
CA LEU A 75 -1.12 -2.92 20.04
C LEU A 75 -0.18 -2.98 21.24
N LEU A 76 0.57 -1.90 21.48
CA LEU A 76 1.55 -1.80 22.57
C LEU A 76 0.87 -1.75 23.95
N THR A 77 -0.32 -1.15 24.06
CA THR A 77 -1.10 -1.12 25.31
C THR A 77 -1.92 -2.39 25.54
N GLY A 78 -2.00 -3.29 24.55
CA GLY A 78 -2.82 -4.51 24.61
C GLY A 78 -4.32 -4.25 24.46
N GLU A 79 -4.71 -3.08 23.95
CA GLU A 79 -6.10 -2.78 23.62
C GLU A 79 -6.60 -3.68 22.48
N ILE A 80 -5.73 -3.93 21.49
CA ILE A 80 -5.93 -4.84 20.37
C ILE A 80 -4.78 -5.86 20.29
N ASP A 81 -5.00 -6.97 19.60
CA ASP A 81 -4.02 -8.06 19.47
C ASP A 81 -3.30 -8.05 18.13
N ILE A 82 -4.05 -7.80 17.06
CA ILE A 82 -3.52 -7.60 15.71
C ILE A 82 -4.09 -6.31 15.11
N ALA A 83 -3.38 -5.72 14.17
CA ALA A 83 -3.89 -4.63 13.35
C ALA A 83 -3.72 -4.95 11.85
N VAL A 84 -4.70 -4.56 11.04
CA VAL A 84 -4.68 -4.80 9.58
C VAL A 84 -4.43 -3.49 8.85
N HIS A 85 -3.42 -3.49 7.99
CA HIS A 85 -2.96 -2.32 7.25
C HIS A 85 -2.88 -2.59 5.76
N SER A 86 -2.96 -1.53 4.94
CA SER A 86 -2.39 -1.60 3.59
C SER A 86 -0.87 -1.64 3.73
N ALA A 87 -0.20 -2.62 3.11
CA ALA A 87 1.25 -2.77 3.27
C ALA A 87 2.03 -1.52 2.81
N LYS A 88 1.51 -0.81 1.80
CA LYS A 88 2.08 0.46 1.33
C LYS A 88 2.00 1.62 2.33
N ASP A 89 1.08 1.56 3.31
CA ASP A 89 0.96 2.63 4.29
C ASP A 89 1.91 2.40 5.49
N MET A 90 2.52 1.22 5.59
CA MET A 90 3.44 0.88 6.68
C MET A 90 4.78 1.61 6.51
N PRO A 91 5.32 2.19 7.60
CA PRO A 91 6.66 2.76 7.59
C PRO A 91 7.72 1.69 7.34
N ALA A 92 8.91 2.13 6.92
CA ALA A 92 10.06 1.25 6.70
C ALA A 92 10.53 0.63 8.04
N GLU A 93 10.59 1.45 9.08
CA GLU A 93 10.90 1.05 10.45
C GLU A 93 9.62 0.99 11.28
N LEU A 94 9.47 -0.09 12.06
CA LEU A 94 8.35 -0.26 12.99
C LEU A 94 8.80 0.17 14.40
N PRO A 95 7.87 0.60 15.26
CA PRO A 95 8.15 0.79 16.67
C PRO A 95 8.72 -0.47 17.32
N LYS A 96 9.64 -0.29 18.28
CA LYS A 96 10.19 -1.41 19.06
C LYS A 96 9.05 -2.17 19.74
N GLY A 97 9.05 -3.49 19.58
CA GLY A 97 8.04 -4.37 20.17
C GLY A 97 6.90 -4.74 19.21
N LEU A 98 6.89 -4.22 17.99
CA LEU A 98 5.93 -4.58 16.94
C LEU A 98 6.62 -5.28 15.76
N VAL A 99 5.85 -6.12 15.05
CA VAL A 99 6.31 -6.87 13.87
C VAL A 99 5.16 -7.04 12.87
N LEU A 100 5.50 -7.06 11.57
CA LEU A 100 4.58 -7.52 10.52
C LEU A 100 4.58 -9.05 10.48
N ALA A 101 3.63 -9.64 11.20
CA ALA A 101 3.56 -11.08 11.41
C ALA A 101 3.02 -11.86 10.21
N ALA A 102 2.17 -11.27 9.36
CA ALA A 102 1.67 -11.94 8.16
C ALA A 102 1.38 -10.98 7.00
N PHE A 103 1.52 -11.50 5.79
CA PHE A 103 1.06 -10.87 4.56
C PHE A 103 0.08 -11.80 3.82
N PRO A 104 -1.23 -11.50 3.83
CA PRO A 104 -2.21 -12.21 3.00
C PRO A 104 -1.85 -12.22 1.51
N GLU A 105 -2.53 -13.08 0.75
CA GLU A 105 -2.41 -13.10 -0.70
C GLU A 105 -2.63 -11.70 -1.30
N ARG A 106 -1.74 -11.30 -2.22
CA ARG A 106 -1.70 -9.94 -2.76
C ARG A 106 -2.80 -9.77 -3.81
N ASN A 107 -3.68 -8.80 -3.59
CA ASN A 107 -4.61 -8.33 -4.60
C ASN A 107 -3.92 -7.52 -5.71
N ASP A 108 -4.64 -7.22 -6.79
CA ASP A 108 -4.09 -6.52 -7.96
C ASP A 108 -3.28 -5.25 -7.59
N PRO A 109 -1.96 -5.22 -7.86
CA PRO A 109 -1.07 -4.14 -7.46
C PRO A 109 -1.17 -2.91 -8.38
N ARG A 110 -1.86 -3.02 -9.53
CA ARG A 110 -1.89 -1.97 -10.55
C ARG A 110 -2.59 -0.70 -10.06
N ASP A 111 -2.22 0.41 -10.68
CA ASP A 111 -3.04 1.61 -10.62
C ASP A 111 -4.13 1.54 -11.71
N VAL A 112 -5.23 2.25 -11.49
CA VAL A 112 -6.39 2.27 -12.36
C VAL A 112 -6.87 3.69 -12.61
N LEU A 113 -7.42 3.92 -13.81
CA LEU A 113 -8.14 5.14 -14.18
C LEU A 113 -9.65 4.88 -14.07
N VAL A 114 -10.32 5.83 -13.44
CA VAL A 114 -11.76 6.02 -13.51
C VAL A 114 -11.99 7.42 -14.03
N ASP A 115 -12.66 7.56 -15.17
CA ASP A 115 -12.82 8.82 -15.91
C ASP A 115 -14.25 8.98 -16.44
N ARG A 116 -14.64 10.20 -16.78
CA ARG A 116 -16.01 10.49 -17.21
C ARG A 116 -16.36 10.03 -18.64
N TRP A 117 -15.39 9.60 -19.43
CA TRP A 117 -15.58 9.19 -20.83
C TRP A 117 -15.61 7.68 -21.02
N SER A 118 -15.30 6.92 -19.96
CA SER A 118 -15.13 5.47 -20.04
C SER A 118 -14.10 5.08 -21.10
N SER A 119 -12.96 5.76 -21.09
CA SER A 119 -11.92 5.69 -22.13
C SER A 119 -10.59 5.15 -21.60
N GLY A 120 -9.71 4.74 -22.50
CA GLY A 120 -8.33 4.39 -22.16
C GLY A 120 -7.49 5.63 -21.79
N PHE A 121 -6.42 5.46 -21.03
CA PHE A 121 -5.51 6.56 -20.66
C PHE A 121 -4.96 7.31 -21.90
N ASP A 122 -4.63 6.59 -22.97
CA ASP A 122 -4.11 7.17 -24.21
C ASP A 122 -5.17 7.94 -25.01
N GLU A 123 -6.46 7.67 -24.76
CA GLU A 123 -7.59 8.26 -25.47
C GLU A 123 -8.12 9.54 -24.81
N LEU A 124 -7.58 9.89 -23.63
CA LEU A 124 -8.00 11.07 -22.89
C LEU A 124 -7.78 12.36 -23.69
N PRO A 125 -8.74 13.31 -23.69
CA PRO A 125 -8.58 14.61 -24.32
C PRO A 125 -7.35 15.36 -23.81
N GLY A 126 -6.71 16.13 -24.70
CA GLY A 126 -5.60 17.00 -24.31
C GLY A 126 -6.02 17.99 -23.22
N GLY A 127 -5.22 18.14 -22.17
CA GLY A 127 -5.53 18.99 -21.03
C GLY A 127 -6.52 18.37 -20.02
N ALA A 128 -6.86 17.08 -20.14
CA ALA A 128 -7.73 16.43 -19.16
C ALA A 128 -7.15 16.51 -17.74
N ARG A 129 -8.03 16.69 -16.75
CA ARG A 129 -7.70 16.97 -15.35
C ARG A 129 -7.81 15.71 -14.50
N LEU A 130 -6.70 15.03 -14.25
CA LEU A 130 -6.70 13.77 -13.48
C LEU A 130 -6.41 14.01 -11.99
N GLY A 131 -7.32 13.52 -11.15
CA GLY A 131 -7.26 13.59 -9.70
C GLY A 131 -6.29 12.58 -9.09
N THR A 132 -5.16 13.05 -8.56
CA THR A 132 -4.29 12.27 -7.67
C THR A 132 -3.47 13.18 -6.77
N SER A 133 -3.26 12.76 -5.52
CA SER A 133 -2.32 13.42 -4.59
C SER A 133 -1.08 12.59 -4.31
N SER A 134 -0.84 11.54 -5.10
CA SER A 134 0.40 10.76 -5.03
C SER A 134 1.46 11.38 -5.94
N PRO A 135 2.61 11.83 -5.41
CA PRO A 135 3.72 12.34 -6.23
C PRO A 135 4.23 11.28 -7.23
N ARG A 136 4.25 10.00 -6.82
CA ARG A 136 4.56 8.85 -7.70
C ARG A 136 3.65 8.82 -8.92
N ARG A 137 2.33 8.87 -8.71
CA ARG A 137 1.37 8.86 -9.83
C ARG A 137 1.53 10.09 -10.70
N ALA A 138 1.67 11.27 -10.08
CA ALA A 138 1.81 12.53 -10.81
C ALA A 138 3.04 12.53 -11.74
N ALA A 139 4.21 12.09 -11.25
CA ALA A 139 5.43 11.99 -12.03
C ALA A 139 5.26 11.06 -13.24
N GLN A 140 4.67 9.88 -13.03
CA GLN A 140 4.46 8.89 -14.10
C GLN A 140 3.44 9.37 -15.13
N ILE A 141 2.33 9.97 -14.70
CA ILE A 141 1.32 10.54 -15.61
C ILE A 141 1.94 11.61 -16.49
N LYS A 142 2.64 12.59 -15.88
CA LYS A 142 3.25 13.70 -16.62
C LYS A 142 4.39 13.27 -17.52
N HIS A 143 5.08 12.20 -17.17
CA HIS A 143 6.10 11.62 -18.05
C HIS A 143 5.48 10.99 -19.30
N LEU A 144 4.37 10.26 -19.15
CA LEU A 144 3.69 9.57 -20.26
C LEU A 144 2.84 10.52 -21.12
N ARG A 145 2.16 11.49 -20.48
CA ARG A 145 1.26 12.46 -21.10
C ARG A 145 1.50 13.85 -20.49
N PRO A 146 2.52 14.60 -20.95
CA PRO A 146 2.85 15.93 -20.43
C PRO A 146 1.74 16.97 -20.55
N ASP A 147 0.75 16.71 -21.41
CA ASP A 147 -0.42 17.56 -21.64
C ASP A 147 -1.54 17.39 -20.59
N ILE A 148 -1.46 16.37 -19.73
CA ILE A 148 -2.48 16.09 -18.70
C ILE A 148 -2.26 16.97 -17.46
N ASP A 149 -3.33 17.63 -17.00
CA ASP A 149 -3.32 18.42 -15.76
C ASP A 149 -3.55 17.51 -14.55
N VAL A 150 -2.55 17.35 -13.70
CA VAL A 150 -2.66 16.54 -12.49
C VAL A 150 -3.11 17.40 -11.32
N VAL A 151 -4.32 17.14 -10.84
CA VAL A 151 -4.97 17.93 -9.78
C VAL A 151 -5.01 17.15 -8.46
N PRO A 152 -4.63 17.75 -7.32
CA PRO A 152 -4.75 17.10 -6.01
C PRO A 152 -6.19 16.71 -5.69
N VAL A 153 -6.42 15.48 -5.23
CA VAL A 153 -7.73 14.99 -4.78
C VAL A 153 -7.66 14.42 -3.36
N ARG A 154 -8.58 14.87 -2.50
CA ARG A 154 -8.71 14.40 -1.10
C ARG A 154 -9.92 13.48 -0.93
N GLY A 155 -9.99 12.83 0.23
CA GLY A 155 -11.07 11.91 0.60
C GLY A 155 -10.60 10.46 0.64
N ASN A 156 -11.46 9.57 1.14
CA ASN A 156 -11.26 8.12 1.02
C ASN A 156 -11.50 7.66 -0.43
N VAL A 157 -11.29 6.37 -0.72
CA VAL A 157 -11.43 5.85 -2.09
C VAL A 157 -12.84 6.07 -2.65
N GLY A 158 -13.89 5.82 -1.88
CA GLY A 158 -15.28 6.05 -2.30
C GLY A 158 -15.57 7.49 -2.72
N THR A 159 -15.18 8.47 -1.89
CA THR A 159 -15.34 9.90 -2.20
C THR A 159 -14.53 10.32 -3.44
N ARG A 160 -13.37 9.70 -3.67
CA ARG A 160 -12.57 9.99 -4.87
C ARG A 160 -13.21 9.43 -6.13
N LEU A 161 -13.78 8.23 -6.06
CA LEU A 161 -14.54 7.64 -7.17
C LEU A 161 -15.76 8.51 -7.54
N GLU A 162 -16.51 8.99 -6.54
CA GLU A 162 -17.62 9.93 -6.76
C GLU A 162 -17.15 11.20 -7.49
N ARG A 163 -16.01 11.76 -7.06
CA ARG A 163 -15.41 12.95 -7.68
C ARG A 163 -14.88 12.74 -9.09
N ALA A 164 -14.65 11.50 -9.53
CA ALA A 164 -14.15 11.21 -10.88
C ALA A 164 -15.06 11.75 -11.98
N MET A 165 -16.36 11.87 -11.66
CA MET A 165 -17.40 12.34 -12.56
C MET A 165 -17.73 13.84 -12.38
N GLU A 166 -17.10 14.51 -11.42
CA GLU A 166 -17.44 15.87 -11.01
C GLU A 166 -16.31 16.86 -11.29
N LYS A 167 -16.67 18.07 -11.73
CA LYS A 167 -15.69 19.16 -11.81
C LYS A 167 -15.11 19.43 -10.41
N PRO A 168 -13.79 19.69 -10.28
CA PRO A 168 -12.85 20.01 -11.36
C PRO A 168 -12.17 18.80 -12.02
N TYR A 169 -12.50 17.56 -11.68
CA TYR A 169 -11.81 16.38 -12.17
C TYR A 169 -12.49 15.79 -13.40
N ASP A 170 -11.68 15.40 -14.37
CA ASP A 170 -12.09 14.64 -15.55
C ASP A 170 -11.93 13.12 -15.34
N GLY A 171 -11.15 12.73 -14.33
CA GLY A 171 -11.01 11.37 -13.85
C GLY A 171 -10.13 11.33 -12.60
N VAL A 172 -9.94 10.16 -12.01
CA VAL A 172 -9.06 9.92 -10.86
C VAL A 172 -8.21 8.69 -11.08
N ILE A 173 -7.01 8.70 -10.48
CA ILE A 173 -6.13 7.54 -10.46
C ILE A 173 -6.12 6.92 -9.07
N LEU A 174 -6.48 5.64 -8.98
CA LEU A 174 -6.63 4.88 -7.74
C LEU A 174 -5.83 3.58 -7.82
N ALA A 175 -5.74 2.85 -6.70
CA ALA A 175 -5.16 1.51 -6.70
C ALA A 175 -6.27 0.51 -7.03
N ALA A 176 -6.02 -0.44 -7.94
CA ALA A 176 -6.98 -1.47 -8.34
C ALA A 176 -7.57 -2.18 -7.12
N ALA A 177 -6.70 -2.70 -6.23
CA ALA A 177 -7.12 -3.38 -5.01
C ALA A 177 -8.01 -2.53 -4.08
N GLY A 178 -7.84 -1.21 -4.06
CA GLY A 178 -8.69 -0.33 -3.24
C GLY A 178 -10.10 -0.16 -3.81
N VAL A 179 -10.24 -0.20 -5.13
CA VAL A 179 -11.52 -0.16 -5.83
C VAL A 179 -12.22 -1.52 -5.71
N ALA A 180 -11.45 -2.60 -5.88
CA ALA A 180 -11.93 -3.98 -5.75
C ALA A 180 -12.51 -4.30 -4.38
N ARG A 181 -11.80 -3.94 -3.31
CA ARG A 181 -12.27 -4.12 -1.93
C ARG A 181 -13.57 -3.37 -1.59
N LEU A 182 -13.94 -2.38 -2.41
CA LEU A 182 -15.21 -1.66 -2.27
C LEU A 182 -16.29 -2.19 -3.21
N GLY A 183 -16.02 -3.24 -3.99
CA GLY A 183 -16.95 -3.81 -4.97
C GLY A 183 -17.26 -2.88 -6.13
N ARG A 184 -16.32 -2.02 -6.53
CA ARG A 184 -16.50 -1.00 -7.57
C ARG A 184 -15.60 -1.21 -8.80
N GLU A 185 -15.13 -2.44 -9.07
CA GLU A 185 -14.22 -2.68 -10.21
C GLU A 185 -14.87 -2.36 -11.56
N SER A 186 -16.20 -2.44 -11.66
CA SER A 186 -16.95 -2.13 -12.88
C SER A 186 -16.82 -0.67 -13.34
N GLU A 187 -16.33 0.23 -12.49
CA GLU A 187 -16.08 1.63 -12.81
C GLU A 187 -14.67 1.88 -13.36
N VAL A 188 -13.81 0.85 -13.39
CA VAL A 188 -12.46 0.97 -13.92
C VAL A 188 -12.48 0.93 -15.44
N HIS A 189 -11.87 1.94 -16.08
CA HIS A 189 -11.80 2.04 -17.53
C HIS A 189 -10.42 1.71 -18.09
N HIS A 190 -9.37 1.84 -17.28
CA HIS A 190 -8.02 1.47 -17.69
C HIS A 190 -7.19 0.95 -16.51
N TYR A 191 -6.45 -0.13 -16.75
CA TYR A 191 -5.45 -0.67 -15.83
C TYR A 191 -4.06 -0.35 -16.38
N PHE A 192 -3.24 0.32 -15.57
CA PHE A 192 -1.87 0.62 -15.97
C PHE A 192 -0.99 -0.62 -15.81
N SER A 193 -0.21 -0.97 -16.84
CA SER A 193 0.78 -2.04 -16.74
C SER A 193 1.87 -1.67 -15.71
N PRO A 194 2.26 -2.58 -14.79
CA PRO A 194 3.36 -2.31 -13.86
C PRO A 194 4.69 -1.97 -14.55
N GLU A 195 4.89 -2.45 -15.77
CA GLU A 195 6.08 -2.17 -16.59
C GLU A 195 6.20 -0.70 -16.99
N THR A 196 5.07 -0.04 -17.28
CA THR A 196 5.03 1.38 -17.69
C THR A 196 4.65 2.31 -16.55
N PHE A 197 3.94 1.80 -15.54
CA PHE A 197 3.45 2.55 -14.39
C PHE A 197 3.71 1.75 -13.10
N THR A 198 4.90 1.89 -12.52
CA THR A 198 5.31 1.08 -11.36
C THR A 198 4.37 1.35 -10.17
N PRO A 199 3.79 0.29 -9.58
CA PRO A 199 3.06 0.37 -8.32
C PRO A 199 3.92 0.90 -7.17
N ASP A 200 3.26 1.42 -6.13
CA ASP A 200 3.93 1.72 -4.86
C ASP A 200 4.35 0.42 -4.16
N ALA A 201 5.43 0.48 -3.37
CA ALA A 201 5.88 -0.64 -2.55
C ALA A 201 4.74 -1.09 -1.62
N GLY A 202 4.41 -2.37 -1.65
CA GLY A 202 3.30 -2.98 -0.91
C GLY A 202 1.91 -2.71 -1.47
N GLN A 203 1.76 -2.04 -2.62
CA GLN A 203 0.43 -1.79 -3.19
C GLN A 203 -0.27 -3.11 -3.54
N GLY A 204 -1.54 -3.23 -3.15
CA GLY A 204 -2.33 -4.46 -3.32
C GLY A 204 -2.26 -5.40 -2.11
N ALA A 205 -1.12 -5.45 -1.42
CA ALA A 205 -0.93 -6.31 -0.25
C ALA A 205 -1.51 -5.70 1.03
N LEU A 206 -1.98 -6.57 1.92
CA LEU A 206 -2.25 -6.24 3.32
C LEU A 206 -1.06 -6.66 4.17
N ALA A 207 -0.90 -6.00 5.31
CA ALA A 207 0.07 -6.37 6.33
C ALA A 207 -0.66 -6.50 7.67
N VAL A 208 -0.43 -7.61 8.36
CA VAL A 208 -0.95 -7.86 9.70
C VAL A 208 0.16 -7.59 10.71
N GLU A 209 -0.03 -6.57 11.53
CA GLU A 209 0.91 -6.15 12.57
C GLU A 209 0.49 -6.71 13.92
N THR A 210 1.46 -7.11 14.75
CA THR A 210 1.23 -7.55 16.12
C THR A 210 2.47 -7.32 16.99
N ARG A 211 2.38 -7.64 18.29
CA ARG A 211 3.49 -7.57 19.23
C ARG A 211 4.54 -8.63 18.92
N SER A 212 5.81 -8.26 18.97
CA SER A 212 6.92 -9.16 18.69
C SER A 212 7.10 -10.29 19.73
N SER A 213 6.50 -10.15 20.92
CA SER A 213 6.58 -11.12 22.02
C SER A 213 5.41 -12.10 22.08
N ASP A 214 4.48 -12.06 21.13
CA ASP A 214 3.25 -12.85 21.14
C ASP A 214 3.38 -14.10 20.23
N ASP A 215 4.25 -15.02 20.64
CA ASP A 215 4.57 -16.25 19.88
C ASP A 215 3.33 -17.08 19.53
N GLU A 216 2.35 -17.09 20.43
CA GLU A 216 1.10 -17.82 20.23
C GLU A 216 0.29 -17.21 19.08
N LEU A 217 0.22 -15.87 19.01
CA LEU A 217 -0.46 -15.17 17.94
C LEU A 217 0.29 -15.28 16.61
N HIS A 218 1.63 -15.29 16.64
CA HIS A 218 2.45 -15.52 15.44
C HIS A 218 2.14 -16.88 14.82
N ALA A 219 2.04 -17.93 15.64
CA ALA A 219 1.69 -19.27 15.19
C ALA A 219 0.33 -19.34 14.49
N LEU A 220 -0.67 -18.57 14.97
CA LEU A 220 -1.99 -18.48 14.33
C LEU A 220 -1.93 -17.76 12.99
N LEU A 221 -1.15 -16.67 12.91
CA LEU A 221 -1.08 -15.81 11.73
C LEU A 221 -0.37 -16.47 10.53
N VAL A 222 0.39 -17.55 10.75
CA VAL A 222 0.95 -18.39 9.67
C VAL A 222 -0.15 -18.87 8.71
N ALA A 223 -1.39 -19.07 9.19
CA ALA A 223 -2.51 -19.55 8.38
C ALA A 223 -2.89 -18.61 7.21
N ILE A 224 -2.50 -17.33 7.28
CA ILE A 224 -2.77 -16.34 6.23
C ILE A 224 -1.50 -15.75 5.64
N ASP A 225 -0.33 -16.27 6.00
CA ASP A 225 0.93 -15.72 5.54
C ASP A 225 1.31 -16.30 4.18
N HIS A 226 1.04 -15.55 3.12
CA HIS A 226 1.28 -15.97 1.75
C HIS A 226 2.75 -15.71 1.38
N ALA A 227 3.54 -16.78 1.32
CA ALA A 227 4.99 -16.70 1.09
C ALA A 227 5.39 -15.87 -0.16
N PRO A 228 4.74 -16.02 -1.34
CA PRO A 228 5.04 -15.15 -2.47
C PRO A 228 4.78 -13.66 -2.20
N THR A 229 3.69 -13.32 -1.50
CA THR A 229 3.43 -11.92 -1.11
C THR A 229 4.50 -11.43 -0.15
N ARG A 230 4.83 -12.21 0.89
CA ARG A 230 5.85 -11.85 1.87
C ARG A 230 7.18 -11.55 1.19
N THR A 231 7.69 -12.46 0.36
CA THR A 231 8.96 -12.27 -0.33
C THR A 231 8.96 -11.00 -1.19
N ALA A 232 7.91 -10.79 -1.98
CA ALA A 232 7.78 -9.59 -2.82
C ALA A 232 7.75 -8.29 -1.99
N VAL A 233 6.88 -8.23 -0.98
CA VAL A 233 6.73 -7.04 -0.14
C VAL A 233 7.98 -6.77 0.69
N THR A 234 8.69 -7.80 1.16
CA THR A 234 9.98 -7.65 1.84
C THR A 234 11.02 -7.00 0.94
N ALA A 235 11.12 -7.43 -0.32
CA ALA A 235 12.06 -6.83 -1.27
C ALA A 235 11.70 -5.38 -1.60
N GLU A 236 10.43 -5.10 -1.84
CA GLU A 236 9.92 -3.74 -2.08
C GLU A 236 10.18 -2.80 -0.89
N ARG A 237 9.96 -3.28 0.35
CA ARG A 237 10.23 -2.51 1.57
C ARG A 237 11.73 -2.26 1.76
N ALA A 238 12.57 -3.26 1.50
CA ALA A 238 14.02 -3.11 1.58
C ALA A 238 14.54 -2.06 0.58
N PHE A 239 13.94 -1.95 -0.61
CA PHE A 239 14.22 -0.85 -1.54
C PHE A 239 13.88 0.51 -0.94
N ILE A 240 12.69 0.68 -0.35
CA ILE A 240 12.28 1.95 0.26
C ILE A 240 13.23 2.35 1.39
N THR A 241 13.66 1.39 2.22
CA THR A 241 14.67 1.62 3.25
C THR A 241 16.01 2.05 2.64
N ALA A 242 16.47 1.36 1.60
CA ALA A 242 17.77 1.62 0.98
C ALA A 242 17.85 2.99 0.26
N ILE A 243 16.78 3.43 -0.38
CA ILE A 243 16.69 4.75 -1.03
C ILE A 243 16.54 5.89 -0.01
N GLY A 244 16.32 5.58 1.28
CA GLY A 244 16.35 6.57 2.34
C GLY A 244 15.00 7.22 2.66
N GLY A 245 13.87 6.57 2.34
CA GLY A 245 12.52 6.77 2.93
C GLY A 245 11.88 8.18 2.92
N GLY A 246 12.61 9.23 2.55
CA GLY A 246 12.22 10.62 2.65
C GLY A 246 11.31 11.03 1.49
N CYS A 247 10.11 11.50 1.84
CA CYS A 247 8.96 11.85 0.99
C CYS A 247 9.17 12.88 -0.14
N LYS A 248 10.41 13.24 -0.51
CA LYS A 248 10.65 14.37 -1.42
C LYS A 248 10.73 13.99 -2.89
N ILE A 249 11.24 12.80 -3.20
CA ILE A 249 11.35 12.30 -4.58
C ILE A 249 10.34 11.17 -4.83
N PRO A 250 9.49 11.27 -5.86
CA PRO A 250 8.64 10.19 -6.32
C PRO A 250 9.44 8.91 -6.61
N VAL A 251 9.30 7.91 -5.74
CA VAL A 251 9.90 6.58 -5.91
C VAL A 251 8.85 5.49 -5.77
N ALA A 252 9.12 4.35 -6.38
CA ALA A 252 8.25 3.18 -6.34
C ALA A 252 9.05 1.89 -6.55
N ALA A 253 8.55 0.79 -6.00
CA ALA A 253 9.04 -0.54 -6.28
C ALA A 253 7.89 -1.54 -6.35
N TYR A 254 8.02 -2.50 -7.25
CA TYR A 254 7.10 -3.60 -7.42
C TYR A 254 7.89 -4.88 -7.70
N ALA A 255 7.59 -5.92 -6.93
CA ALA A 255 8.17 -7.24 -7.08
C ALA A 255 7.07 -8.29 -7.31
N GLU A 256 7.40 -9.27 -8.14
CA GLU A 256 6.53 -10.38 -8.51
C GLU A 256 7.34 -11.64 -8.80
N PHE A 257 6.67 -12.80 -8.73
CA PHE A 257 7.28 -14.06 -9.13
C PHE A 257 7.04 -14.29 -10.62
N VAL A 258 8.12 -14.46 -11.37
CA VAL A 258 8.08 -14.81 -12.80
C VAL A 258 9.01 -16.00 -13.00
N ASP A 259 8.47 -17.10 -13.53
CA ASP A 259 9.24 -18.33 -13.84
C ASP A 259 10.11 -18.83 -12.68
N GLY A 260 9.62 -18.73 -11.44
CA GLY A 260 10.33 -19.16 -10.23
C GLY A 260 11.40 -18.19 -9.72
N SER A 261 11.62 -17.05 -10.39
CA SER A 261 12.51 -15.98 -9.95
C SER A 261 11.71 -14.79 -9.39
N LEU A 262 12.33 -14.00 -8.50
CA LEU A 262 11.75 -12.75 -8.04
C LEU A 262 12.15 -11.63 -8.99
N ARG A 263 11.23 -11.14 -9.82
CA ARG A 263 11.45 -9.94 -10.63
C ARG A 263 11.11 -8.72 -9.79
N ILE A 264 12.02 -7.76 -9.71
CA ILE A 264 11.78 -6.48 -9.03
C ILE A 264 12.05 -5.31 -9.98
N SER A 265 11.08 -4.41 -10.06
CA SER A 265 11.14 -3.18 -10.84
C SER A 265 11.06 -1.98 -9.91
N ALA A 266 11.88 -0.97 -10.15
CA ALA A 266 11.87 0.28 -9.39
C ALA A 266 11.85 1.50 -10.31
N MET A 267 11.34 2.61 -9.78
CA MET A 267 11.35 3.89 -10.47
C MET A 267 11.72 5.04 -9.54
N ALA A 268 12.35 6.07 -10.10
CA ALA A 268 12.52 7.39 -9.50
C ALA A 268 12.22 8.46 -10.54
N GLY A 269 11.54 9.55 -10.18
CA GLY A 269 11.23 10.60 -11.14
C GLY A 269 10.97 11.95 -10.49
N LEU A 270 11.09 13.02 -11.29
CA LEU A 270 10.76 14.36 -10.83
C LEU A 270 9.24 14.56 -10.74
N PRO A 271 8.72 15.34 -9.77
CA PRO A 271 7.28 15.57 -9.62
C PRO A 271 6.58 16.17 -10.85
N ASP A 272 7.32 16.83 -11.73
CA ASP A 272 6.82 17.40 -12.98
C ASP A 272 6.86 16.43 -14.17
N GLY A 273 7.43 15.22 -14.00
CA GLY A 273 7.56 14.21 -15.04
C GLY A 273 8.68 14.47 -16.06
N SER A 274 9.46 15.55 -15.90
CA SER A 274 10.53 15.93 -16.83
C SER A 274 11.69 14.94 -16.88
N SER A 275 11.83 14.09 -15.86
CA SER A 275 12.78 12.98 -15.83
C SER A 275 12.20 11.82 -15.05
N LEU A 276 12.34 10.62 -15.60
CA LEU A 276 11.91 9.37 -15.00
C LEU A 276 12.93 8.28 -15.33
N PHE A 277 13.38 7.59 -14.29
CA PHE A 277 14.28 6.46 -14.35
C PHE A 277 13.52 5.22 -13.93
N ARG A 278 13.74 4.12 -14.64
CA ARG A 278 13.14 2.82 -14.36
C ARG A 278 14.18 1.74 -14.59
N VAL A 279 14.29 0.83 -13.64
CA VAL A 279 15.17 -0.34 -13.71
C VAL A 279 14.38 -1.58 -13.32
N SER A 280 14.79 -2.72 -13.84
CA SER A 280 14.26 -4.03 -13.48
C SER A 280 15.40 -5.04 -13.40
N LEU A 281 15.31 -5.99 -12.48
CA LEU A 281 16.22 -7.12 -12.38
C LEU A 281 15.49 -8.37 -11.87
N ASP A 282 16.01 -9.52 -12.24
CA ASP A 282 15.64 -10.80 -11.64
C ASP A 282 16.57 -11.08 -10.44
N ALA A 283 16.01 -11.58 -9.34
CA ALA A 283 16.70 -11.82 -8.08
C ALA A 283 16.35 -13.18 -7.47
N ASP A 284 17.22 -13.64 -6.57
CA ASP A 284 16.98 -14.84 -5.77
C ASP A 284 15.84 -14.59 -4.75
N PRO A 285 14.72 -15.32 -4.84
CA PRO A 285 13.60 -15.17 -3.90
C PRO A 285 13.95 -15.55 -2.46
N SER A 286 15.07 -16.24 -2.21
CA SER A 286 15.55 -16.56 -0.87
C SER A 286 16.24 -15.39 -0.15
N ALA A 287 16.57 -14.31 -0.89
CA ALA A 287 17.25 -13.13 -0.37
C ALA A 287 16.51 -11.80 -0.71
N PRO A 288 15.23 -11.65 -0.34
CA PRO A 288 14.42 -10.50 -0.77
C PRO A 288 14.97 -9.15 -0.31
N GLU A 289 15.54 -9.04 0.90
CA GLU A 289 16.14 -7.78 1.34
C GLU A 289 17.37 -7.40 0.51
N ALA A 290 18.15 -8.39 0.06
CA ALA A 290 19.28 -8.17 -0.83
C ALA A 290 18.80 -7.73 -2.22
N ALA A 291 17.69 -8.29 -2.72
CA ALA A 291 17.05 -7.84 -3.96
C ALA A 291 16.65 -6.37 -3.88
N GLY A 292 15.99 -5.96 -2.79
CA GLY A 292 15.61 -4.56 -2.54
C GLY A 292 16.79 -3.59 -2.50
N ARG A 293 17.91 -3.96 -1.86
CA ARG A 293 19.14 -3.16 -1.88
C ARG A 293 19.77 -3.09 -3.27
N SER A 294 19.76 -4.21 -4.00
CA SER A 294 20.37 -4.29 -5.34
C SER A 294 19.64 -3.43 -6.35
N ILE A 295 18.29 -3.43 -6.34
CA ILE A 295 17.52 -2.57 -7.24
C ILE A 295 17.63 -1.08 -6.87
N ALA A 296 17.81 -0.75 -5.59
CA ALA A 296 18.11 0.62 -5.16
C ALA A 296 19.45 1.12 -5.72
N GLN A 297 20.49 0.28 -5.66
CA GLN A 297 21.78 0.56 -6.25
C GLN A 297 21.68 0.70 -7.77
N ALA A 298 21.03 -0.24 -8.46
CA ALA A 298 20.83 -0.20 -9.90
C ALA A 298 20.08 1.07 -10.35
N LEU A 299 19.06 1.49 -9.58
CA LEU A 299 18.34 2.74 -9.86
C LEU A 299 19.26 3.96 -9.70
N THR A 300 20.09 3.99 -8.66
CA THR A 300 21.08 5.06 -8.45
C THR A 300 22.07 5.14 -9.60
N ASP A 301 22.58 3.99 -10.05
CA ASP A 301 23.55 3.85 -11.13
C ASP A 301 22.95 4.13 -12.53
N SER A 302 21.63 4.11 -12.67
CA SER A 302 20.93 4.46 -13.92
C SER A 302 20.95 5.96 -14.26
N GLY A 303 21.60 6.79 -13.42
CA GLY A 303 21.61 8.24 -13.52
C GLY A 303 20.59 8.92 -12.61
N ALA A 304 19.80 8.16 -11.85
CA ALA A 304 18.85 8.72 -10.89
C ALA A 304 19.53 9.35 -9.65
N ALA A 305 20.83 9.10 -9.44
CA ALA A 305 21.59 9.61 -8.29
C ALA A 305 21.39 11.11 -8.05
N GLU A 306 21.40 11.93 -9.13
CA GLU A 306 21.21 13.37 -9.02
C GLU A 306 19.83 13.70 -8.45
N ILE A 307 18.75 13.15 -9.03
CA ILE A 307 17.39 13.45 -8.57
C ILE A 307 17.15 12.90 -7.16
N LEU A 308 17.72 11.76 -6.81
CA LEU A 308 17.61 11.15 -5.48
C LEU A 308 18.35 11.97 -4.41
N SER A 309 19.41 12.68 -4.79
CA SER A 309 20.19 13.56 -3.91
C SER A 309 19.60 14.97 -3.75
N ARG A 310 18.62 15.36 -4.58
CA ARG A 310 18.02 16.71 -4.52
C ARG A 310 17.16 16.84 -3.26
N GLU A 311 17.57 17.71 -2.36
CA GLU A 311 16.64 18.33 -1.42
C GLU A 311 15.75 19.30 -2.19
N THR A 312 14.44 19.07 -2.25
CA THR A 312 13.53 20.08 -2.80
C THR A 312 13.57 21.34 -1.95
N PRO A 313 13.55 22.55 -2.55
CA PRO A 313 13.46 23.81 -1.81
C PRO A 313 12.20 23.82 -0.94
N PRO A 314 12.21 24.58 0.18
CA PRO A 314 11.09 24.66 1.13
C PRO A 314 9.76 25.11 0.51
#